data_AF-A0AAV6AHG5-F1
#
_entry.id   AF-A0AAV6AHG5-F1
#
_cell.length_a   1.000
_cell.length_b   1.000
_cell.length_c   1.000
_cell.angle_alpha   90.00
_cell.angle_beta   90.00
_cell.angle_gamma   90.00
#
_symmetry.space_group_name_H-M   'P 1'
#
loop_
_entity.id
_entity.type
_entity.pdbx_description
1 polymer ?
#
loop_
_entity_poly.entity_id
_entity_poly.type
_entity_poly.pdbx_seq_one_letter_code
_entity_poly.pdbx_strand_id
1 'polypeptide(L)' 'MMDVSDLLPRFLDAGDAGLVVEFGDVIDEAVNARVVALDAALAERSLPGVRETVPTYRSLLILFDPLELSR' A
#
# COMPACT_ATOMS: atom_id res chain seq x y z
N MET A 1 18.52 -13.53 -8.39
CA MET A 1 17.41 -14.29 -9.01
C MET A 1 16.15 -13.76 -8.35
N MET A 2 15.37 -12.92 -9.05
CA MET A 2 14.13 -12.34 -8.50
C MET A 2 13.14 -13.48 -8.26
N ASP A 3 12.63 -13.56 -7.05
CA ASP A 3 11.61 -14.52 -6.68
C ASP A 3 10.25 -14.07 -7.25
N VAL A 4 9.38 -14.99 -7.61
CA VAL A 4 8.04 -14.63 -8.16
C VAL A 4 7.21 -13.85 -7.13
N SER A 5 7.53 -13.98 -5.84
CA SER A 5 6.93 -13.20 -4.75
C SER A 5 7.26 -11.70 -4.80
N ASP A 6 8.27 -11.28 -5.57
CA ASP A 6 8.63 -9.85 -5.75
C ASP A 6 7.79 -9.16 -6.86
N LEU A 7 7.06 -9.94 -7.67
CA LEU A 7 6.32 -9.41 -8.82
C LEU A 7 4.98 -8.78 -8.40
N LEU A 8 4.29 -9.37 -7.43
CA LEU A 8 2.97 -8.94 -6.98
C LEU A 8 2.99 -8.39 -5.56
N PRO A 9 2.31 -7.26 -5.29
CA PRO A 9 2.21 -6.76 -3.93
C PRO A 9 1.44 -7.73 -3.04
N ARG A 10 1.87 -7.80 -1.77
CA ARG A 10 1.14 -8.50 -0.71
C ARG A 10 0.19 -7.53 -0.03
N PHE A 11 -1.03 -7.99 0.20
CA PHE A 11 -2.07 -7.25 0.92
C PHE A 11 -2.22 -7.86 2.31
N LEU A 12 -2.03 -7.05 3.34
CA LEU A 12 -2.06 -7.48 4.74
C LEU A 12 -3.04 -6.60 5.51
N ASP A 13 -3.90 -7.22 6.33
CA ASP A 13 -4.80 -6.49 7.21
C ASP A 13 -3.99 -5.79 8.33
N ALA A 14 -4.30 -4.53 8.58
CA ALA A 14 -3.74 -3.74 9.68
C ALA A 14 -4.88 -3.27 10.61
N GLY A 15 -5.45 -4.25 11.33
CA GLY A 15 -6.66 -4.06 12.13
C GLY A 15 -7.91 -3.96 11.25
N ASP A 16 -8.98 -3.36 11.79
CA ASP A 16 -10.29 -3.32 11.14
C ASP A 16 -10.44 -2.23 10.08
N ALA A 17 -9.53 -1.24 10.08
CA ALA A 17 -9.63 -0.02 9.28
C ALA A 17 -8.32 0.31 8.52
N GLY A 18 -7.45 -0.68 8.35
CA GLY A 18 -6.14 -0.51 7.76
C GLY A 18 -5.80 -1.64 6.79
N LEU A 19 -5.19 -1.28 5.66
CA LEU A 19 -4.66 -2.21 4.67
C LEU A 19 -3.20 -1.85 4.38
N VAL A 20 -2.31 -2.81 4.49
CA VAL A 20 -0.90 -2.66 4.09
C VAL A 20 -0.70 -3.31 2.72
N VAL A 21 -0.12 -2.53 1.80
CA VAL A 21 0.34 -3.00 0.49
C VAL A 21 1.86 -3.08 0.54
N GLU A 22 2.43 -4.29 0.61
CA GLU A 22 3.88 -4.53 0.67
C GLU A 22 4.42 -4.98 -0.69
N PHE A 23 5.50 -4.34 -1.16
CA PHE A 23 6.06 -4.59 -2.50
C PHE A 23 7.37 -5.40 -2.52
N GLY A 24 7.88 -5.79 -1.35
CA GLY A 24 9.10 -6.59 -1.22
C GLY A 24 9.57 -6.66 0.22
N ASP A 25 10.51 -7.56 0.51
CA ASP A 25 11.10 -7.74 1.84
C ASP A 25 12.54 -7.21 1.97
N VAL A 26 13.13 -6.73 0.88
CA VAL A 26 14.46 -6.13 0.81
C VAL A 26 14.43 -4.60 0.71
N ILE A 27 15.55 -3.96 1.06
CA ILE A 27 15.77 -2.54 0.77
C ILE A 27 16.21 -2.42 -0.70
N ASP A 28 15.27 -2.07 -1.57
CA ASP A 28 15.46 -1.87 -3.00
C ASP A 28 14.78 -0.57 -3.48
N GLU A 29 15.47 0.21 -4.31
CA GLU A 29 14.97 1.49 -4.82
C GLU A 29 13.73 1.32 -5.73
N ALA A 30 13.66 0.24 -6.50
CA ALA A 30 12.49 -0.06 -7.33
C ALA A 30 11.26 -0.39 -6.47
N VAL A 31 11.46 -1.04 -5.32
CA VAL A 31 10.39 -1.28 -4.33
C VAL A 31 9.89 0.05 -3.77
N ASN A 32 10.78 0.95 -3.36
CA ASN A 32 10.40 2.27 -2.87
C ASN A 32 9.66 3.10 -3.93
N ALA A 33 10.13 3.08 -5.19
CA ALA A 33 9.48 3.75 -6.29
C ALA A 33 8.03 3.28 -6.50
N ARG A 34 7.74 1.99 -6.32
CA ARG A 34 6.37 1.45 -6.38
C ARG A 34 5.48 1.95 -5.23
N VAL A 35 6.03 2.05 -4.02
CA VAL A 35 5.30 2.63 -2.86
C VAL A 35 4.92 4.08 -3.14
N VAL A 36 5.89 4.90 -3.56
CA VAL A 36 5.68 6.33 -3.88
C VAL A 36 4.68 6.50 -5.01
N ALA A 37 4.78 5.67 -6.06
CA ALA A 37 3.84 5.73 -7.18
C ALA A 37 2.40 5.39 -6.76
N LEU A 38 2.21 4.39 -5.89
CA LEU A 38 0.88 4.05 -5.38
C LEU A 38 0.30 5.18 -4.51
N ASP A 39 1.11 5.74 -3.61
CA ASP A 39 0.70 6.83 -2.71
C ASP A 39 0.23 8.05 -3.53
N ALA A 40 1.02 8.47 -4.52
CA ALA A 40 0.65 9.56 -5.42
C ALA A 40 -0.64 9.28 -6.19
N ALA A 41 -0.80 8.07 -6.74
CA ALA A 41 -2.00 7.69 -7.49
C ALA A 41 -3.27 7.68 -6.62
N LEU A 42 -3.17 7.32 -5.34
CA LEU A 42 -4.29 7.36 -4.40
C LEU A 42 -4.64 8.80 -4.02
N ALA A 43 -3.63 9.64 -3.78
CA ALA A 43 -3.82 11.06 -3.49
C ALA A 43 -4.53 11.79 -4.65
N GLU A 44 -4.12 11.53 -5.90
CA GLU A 44 -4.73 12.11 -7.09
C GLU A 44 -6.20 11.70 -7.28
N ARG A 45 -6.56 10.48 -6.88
CA ARG A 45 -7.91 9.94 -7.04
C ARG A 45 -8.87 10.35 -5.93
N SER A 46 -8.37 10.70 -4.74
CA SER A 46 -9.20 11.09 -3.58
C SER A 46 -10.38 10.14 -3.37
N LEU A 47 -10.08 8.84 -3.18
CA LEU A 47 -11.09 7.80 -3.10
C LEU A 47 -12.01 7.99 -1.87
N PRO A 48 -13.35 8.03 -2.03
CA PRO A 48 -14.28 8.07 -0.90
C PRO A 48 -14.03 6.91 0.05
N GLY A 49 -14.07 7.17 1.36
CA GLY A 49 -13.76 6.20 2.40
C GLY A 49 -12.27 6.00 2.70
N VAL A 50 -11.33 6.41 1.82
CA VAL A 50 -9.90 6.44 2.17
C VAL A 50 -9.61 7.70 2.96
N ARG A 51 -9.07 7.55 4.16
CA ARG A 51 -8.83 8.65 5.11
C ARG A 51 -7.41 9.18 5.02
N GLU A 52 -6.43 8.28 4.97
CA GLU A 52 -5.01 8.63 5.00
C GLU A 52 -4.18 7.52 4.35
N THR A 53 -3.10 7.90 3.67
CA THR A 53 -2.06 6.99 3.21
C THR A 53 -0.75 7.34 3.89
N VAL A 54 -0.04 6.33 4.39
CA VAL A 54 1.23 6.49 5.11
C VAL A 54 2.30 5.62 4.43
N PRO A 55 3.15 6.20 3.56
CA PRO A 55 4.20 5.44 2.89
C PRO A 55 5.32 5.08 3.87
N THR A 56 5.86 3.87 3.70
CA THR A 56 7.14 3.44 4.27
C THR A 56 8.15 3.21 3.15
N TYR A 57 9.31 2.62 3.46
CA TYR A 57 10.28 2.31 2.40
C TYR A 57 9.76 1.23 1.43
N ARG A 58 9.08 0.20 1.94
CA ARG A 58 8.71 -1.00 1.16
C ARG A 58 7.22 -1.34 1.12
N SER A 59 6.41 -0.58 1.84
CA SER A 59 4.97 -0.77 1.90
C SER A 59 4.23 0.55 2.05
N LEU A 60 2.95 0.56 1.69
CA LEU A 60 2.03 1.65 1.94
C LEU A 60 0.96 1.20 2.93
N LEU A 61 0.76 1.92 4.03
CA LEU A 61 -0.42 1.75 4.86
C LEU A 61 -1.54 2.65 4.33
N ILE A 62 -2.72 2.08 4.14
CA ILE A 62 -3.94 2.78 3.75
C ILE A 62 -4.91 2.68 4.91
N LEU A 63 -5.25 3.82 5.51
CA LEU A 63 -6.29 3.93 6.53
C LEU A 63 -7.61 4.32 5.85
N PHE A 64 -8.68 3.59 6.15
CA PHE A 64 -9.99 3.80 5.55
C PHE A 64 -11.10 3.79 6.60
N ASP A 65 -12.30 4.22 6.20
CA ASP A 65 -13.53 4.06 6.97
C ASP A 65 -14.18 2.70 6.64
N PRO A 66 -14.20 1.72 7.56
CA PRO A 66 -14.78 0.42 7.30
C PRO A 66 -16.31 0.44 7.14
N LEU A 67 -16.98 1.56 7.47
CA LEU A 67 -18.40 1.75 7.22
C LEU A 67 -18.70 2.27 5.80
N GLU A 68 -17.71 2.82 5.10
CA GLU A 68 -17.83 3.30 3.72
C GLU A 68 -17.16 2.36 2.71
N LEU A 69 -16.06 1.72 3.10
CA LEU A 69 -15.28 0.79 2.28
C LEU A 69 -15.15 -0.57 2.95
N SER A 70 -15.55 -1.61 2.23
CA SER A 70 -15.17 -2.98 2.56
C SER A 70 -13.82 -3.33 1.94
N ARG A 71 -13.04 -4.16 2.64
CA ARG A 71 -11.82 -4.77 2.10
C ARG A 71 -12.08 -5.64 0.86
#